data_AF-A0AAV7QYE4-F1
#
_entry.id   AF-A0AAV7QYE4-F1
#
_cell.length_a   1.000
_cell.length_b   1.000
_cell.length_c   1.000
_cell.angle_alpha   90.00
_cell.angle_beta   90.00
_cell.angle_gamma   90.00
#
_symmetry.space_group_name_H-M   'P 1'
#
loop_
_entity.id
_entity.type
_entity.pdbx_description
1 polymer ?
#
loop_
_entity_poly.entity_id
_entity_poly.type
_entity_poly.pdbx_seq_one_letter_code
_entity_poly.pdbx_strand_id
1 'polypeptide(L)'
;MALAGASRPALPGVRGKKPCTPGSAGVGENGVRALSAMDKDKLHSLGITHILNAAHHTKGVSTDAQYYKGLPITYFGLKTLDERTFDMSCFFGPASKFIDMGLRTPGGK
;
A
#
# COMPACT_ATOMS: atom_id res chain seq x y z
N MET A 1 20.66 1.10 -39.55
CA MET A 1 21.57 1.04 -38.40
C MET A 1 20.79 1.48 -37.17
N ALA A 2 20.37 0.55 -36.31
CA ALA A 2 19.75 0.87 -35.02
C ALA A 2 20.71 0.44 -33.91
N LEU A 3 21.09 1.39 -33.06
CA LEU A 3 22.06 1.22 -31.98
C LEU A 3 21.50 0.31 -30.88
N ALA A 4 22.36 -0.59 -30.41
CA ALA A 4 22.08 -1.59 -29.39
C ALA A 4 21.68 -0.97 -28.04
N GLY A 5 20.58 -1.46 -27.47
CA GLY A 5 20.19 -1.18 -26.09
C GLY A 5 21.14 -1.86 -25.10
N ALA A 6 21.80 -1.08 -24.27
CA ALA A 6 22.69 -1.58 -23.21
C ALA A 6 21.88 -2.33 -22.15
N SER A 7 22.15 -3.62 -22.02
CA SER A 7 21.67 -4.46 -20.91
C SER A 7 22.30 -3.97 -19.60
N ARG A 8 21.46 -3.58 -18.63
CA ARG A 8 21.92 -3.17 -17.30
C ARG A 8 22.46 -4.41 -16.57
N PRO A 9 23.67 -4.35 -15.96
CA PRO A 9 24.23 -5.50 -15.28
C PRO A 9 23.42 -5.85 -14.03
N ALA A 10 23.10 -7.12 -13.86
CA ALA A 10 22.47 -7.65 -12.64
C ALA A 10 23.47 -7.62 -11.49
N LEU A 11 23.09 -6.99 -10.38
CA LEU A 11 23.88 -7.01 -9.14
C LEU A 11 23.88 -8.42 -8.53
N PRO A 12 25.04 -8.95 -8.07
CA PRO A 12 25.10 -10.29 -7.50
C PRO A 12 24.63 -10.30 -6.04
N GLY A 13 23.68 -11.18 -5.73
CA GLY A 13 23.51 -11.74 -4.38
C GLY A 13 22.53 -11.04 -3.43
N VAL A 14 21.23 -11.23 -3.65
CA VAL A 14 20.24 -11.22 -2.56
C VAL A 14 19.53 -12.57 -2.53
N ARG A 15 19.98 -13.44 -1.60
CA ARG A 15 19.34 -14.71 -1.30
C ARG A 15 17.89 -14.47 -0.83
N GLY A 16 16.94 -15.07 -1.54
CA GLY A 16 15.69 -15.59 -0.95
C GLY A 16 14.58 -14.61 -0.57
N LYS A 17 14.56 -13.36 -1.04
CA LYS A 17 13.37 -12.50 -0.85
C LYS A 17 12.29 -12.89 -1.85
N LYS A 18 11.07 -13.15 -1.37
CA LYS A 18 9.92 -13.38 -2.27
C LYS A 18 9.71 -12.11 -3.11
N PRO A 19 9.71 -12.19 -4.44
CA PRO A 19 9.46 -11.04 -5.30
C PRO A 19 8.07 -10.48 -5.02
N CYS A 20 7.82 -9.24 -5.43
CA CYS A 20 6.49 -8.65 -5.39
C CYS A 20 5.54 -9.41 -6.34
N THR A 21 5.03 -10.56 -5.90
CA THR A 21 4.07 -11.38 -6.64
C THR A 21 2.67 -11.18 -6.07
N PRO A 22 1.64 -10.95 -6.89
CA PRO A 22 0.27 -10.85 -6.42
C PRO A 22 -0.24 -12.26 -6.07
N GLY A 23 -0.15 -12.65 -4.79
CA GLY A 23 -0.60 -13.98 -4.38
C GLY A 23 -0.58 -14.22 -2.87
N SER A 24 -1.79 -14.20 -2.30
CA SER A 24 -2.26 -14.84 -1.05
C SER A 24 -1.39 -14.77 0.21
N ALA A 25 -1.91 -14.12 1.26
CA ALA A 25 -1.62 -14.52 2.64
C ALA A 25 -2.85 -14.35 3.53
N GLY A 26 -2.83 -15.11 4.63
CA GLY A 26 -3.85 -15.23 5.65
C GLY A 26 -3.75 -14.17 6.76
N VAL A 27 -4.67 -14.32 7.71
CA VAL A 27 -5.10 -13.32 8.70
C VAL A 27 -4.59 -13.65 10.10
N GLY A 28 -4.21 -12.61 10.84
CA GLY A 28 -4.19 -12.55 12.32
C GLY A 28 -3.96 -11.09 12.75
N GLU A 29 -4.37 -10.56 13.91
CA GLU A 29 -5.29 -10.94 14.99
C GLU A 29 -5.72 -9.62 15.71
N ASN A 30 -6.69 -9.74 16.62
CA ASN A 30 -7.39 -8.69 17.36
C ASN A 30 -6.51 -7.73 18.18
N GLY A 31 -6.74 -6.41 18.05
CA GLY A 31 -6.18 -5.41 18.98
C GLY A 31 -6.77 -4.00 18.76
N VAL A 32 -7.29 -3.43 19.86
CA VAL A 32 -7.68 -2.02 20.15
C VAL A 32 -8.20 -1.18 18.96
N ARG A 33 -9.44 -0.67 19.06
CA ARG A 33 -10.03 0.31 18.12
C ARG A 33 -9.33 1.68 18.19
N ALA A 34 -8.03 1.73 17.86
CA ALA A 34 -7.41 2.91 17.28
C ALA A 34 -8.17 3.31 16.02
N LEU A 35 -7.95 4.52 15.48
CA LEU A 35 -8.57 5.01 14.24
C LEU A 35 -8.44 3.96 13.13
N SER A 36 -9.44 3.10 13.05
CA SER A 36 -9.43 1.95 12.18
C SER A 36 -9.87 2.44 10.82
N ALA A 37 -9.21 1.98 9.78
CA ALA A 37 -9.62 2.24 8.40
C ALA A 37 -11.08 1.76 8.12
N MET A 38 -11.65 0.95 9.02
CA MET A 38 -13.05 0.50 8.96
C MET A 38 -14.07 1.49 9.55
N ASP A 39 -13.66 2.54 10.28
CA ASP A 39 -14.58 3.46 10.93
C ASP A 39 -14.81 4.71 10.07
N LYS A 40 -15.77 4.61 9.14
CA LYS A 40 -16.07 5.68 8.16
C LYS A 40 -16.47 7.00 8.80
N ASP A 41 -17.25 6.95 9.87
CA ASP A 41 -17.76 8.15 10.55
C ASP A 41 -16.61 8.91 11.22
N LYS A 42 -15.66 8.18 11.83
CA LYS A 42 -14.45 8.81 12.37
C LYS A 42 -13.53 9.36 11.29
N LEU A 43 -13.33 8.63 10.19
CA LEU A 43 -12.52 9.11 9.06
C LEU A 43 -13.09 10.41 8.48
N HIS A 44 -14.42 10.47 8.34
CA HIS A 44 -15.11 11.67 7.88
C HIS A 44 -15.01 12.82 8.89
N SER A 45 -15.24 12.55 10.18
CA SER A 45 -15.15 13.55 11.25
C SER A 45 -13.75 14.19 11.37
N LEU A 46 -12.70 13.39 11.19
CA LEU A 46 -11.32 13.89 11.15
C LEU A 46 -10.96 14.58 9.82
N GLY A 47 -11.80 14.44 8.80
CA GLY A 47 -11.55 14.92 7.44
C GLY A 47 -10.29 14.28 6.86
N ILE A 48 -10.15 12.96 7.00
CA ILE A 48 -9.12 12.17 6.32
C ILE A 48 -9.45 12.11 4.84
N THR A 49 -8.43 12.30 4.00
CA THR A 49 -8.60 12.42 2.55
C THR A 49 -7.81 11.38 1.77
N HIS A 50 -6.74 10.84 2.36
CA HIS A 50 -5.87 9.87 1.71
C HIS A 50 -5.66 8.67 2.64
N ILE A 51 -5.89 7.46 2.15
CA ILE A 51 -5.66 6.22 2.89
C ILE A 51 -4.65 5.36 2.15
N LEU A 52 -3.51 5.11 2.80
CA LEU A 52 -2.50 4.15 2.37
C LEU A 52 -2.65 2.86 3.16
N ASN A 53 -3.21 1.81 2.56
CA ASN A 53 -3.31 0.50 3.21
C ASN A 53 -2.06 -0.34 2.92
N ALA A 54 -1.19 -0.48 3.93
CA ALA A 54 0.04 -1.27 3.84
C ALA A 54 -0.14 -2.77 4.12
N ALA A 55 -1.38 -3.27 4.20
CA ALA A 55 -1.76 -4.67 4.40
C ALA A 55 -2.91 -5.07 3.46
N HIS A 56 -2.91 -4.54 2.22
CA HIS A 56 -3.98 -4.82 1.26
C HIS A 56 -3.87 -6.26 0.75
N HIS A 57 -4.88 -7.09 1.03
CA HIS A 57 -4.91 -8.48 0.55
C HIS A 57 -6.33 -8.91 0.15
N THR A 58 -6.44 -9.87 -0.76
CA THR A 58 -7.74 -10.35 -1.26
C THR A 58 -8.50 -11.25 -0.28
N LYS A 59 -7.91 -11.68 0.84
CA LYS A 59 -8.53 -12.59 1.82
C LYS A 59 -8.44 -12.05 3.26
N GLY A 60 -9.42 -11.24 3.72
CA GLY A 60 -9.56 -10.81 5.12
C GLY A 60 -10.01 -9.34 5.31
N VAL A 61 -9.62 -8.70 6.44
CA VAL A 61 -9.88 -7.28 6.84
C VAL A 61 -9.09 -6.29 5.96
N SER A 62 -9.10 -6.48 4.65
CA SER A 62 -8.55 -5.51 3.71
C SER A 62 -9.70 -4.64 3.25
N THR A 63 -9.82 -3.43 3.80
CA THR A 63 -10.62 -2.40 3.13
C THR A 63 -10.09 -2.24 1.72
N ASP A 64 -10.98 -2.23 0.75
CA ASP A 64 -10.65 -1.93 -0.64
C ASP A 64 -11.10 -0.50 -0.97
N ALA A 65 -10.83 -0.06 -2.20
CA ALA A 65 -11.29 1.26 -2.64
C ALA A 65 -12.82 1.37 -2.63
N GLN A 66 -13.56 0.28 -2.91
CA GLN A 66 -15.04 0.31 -2.85
C GLN A 66 -15.56 0.52 -1.44
N TYR A 67 -14.83 0.09 -0.41
CA TYR A 67 -15.22 0.33 0.97
C TYR A 67 -15.41 1.83 1.25
N TYR A 68 -14.55 2.70 0.73
CA TYR A 68 -14.65 4.16 0.94
C TYR A 68 -15.51 4.89 -0.10
N LYS A 69 -16.22 4.14 -0.97
CA LYS A 69 -17.09 4.76 -1.98
C LYS A 69 -18.13 5.66 -1.32
N GLY A 70 -18.26 6.88 -1.86
CA GLY A 70 -19.16 7.91 -1.33
C GLY A 70 -18.50 8.86 -0.32
N LEU A 71 -17.27 8.58 0.12
CA LEU A 71 -16.44 9.52 0.86
C LEU A 71 -15.42 10.16 -0.11
N PRO A 72 -14.99 11.42 0.11
CA PRO A 72 -13.96 12.08 -0.68
C PRO A 72 -12.56 11.57 -0.28
N ILE A 73 -12.35 10.26 -0.34
CA ILE A 73 -11.13 9.59 0.08
C ILE A 73 -10.43 8.96 -1.12
N THR A 74 -9.16 9.30 -1.30
CA THR A 74 -8.27 8.63 -2.25
C THR A 74 -7.62 7.44 -1.56
N TYR A 75 -7.68 6.26 -2.18
CA TYR A 75 -7.17 5.03 -1.60
C TYR A 75 -5.98 4.49 -2.39
N PHE A 76 -4.93 4.06 -1.69
CA PHE A 76 -3.81 3.32 -2.27
C PHE A 76 -3.49 2.09 -1.42
N GLY A 77 -3.68 0.90 -1.99
CA GLY A 77 -3.44 -0.39 -1.32
C GLY A 77 -2.14 -1.02 -1.79
N LEU A 78 -1.24 -1.31 -0.85
CA LEU A 78 -0.02 -2.07 -1.09
C LEU A 78 -0.29 -3.55 -0.86
N LYS A 79 -0.15 -4.35 -1.92
CA LYS A 79 -0.26 -5.82 -1.85
C LYS A 79 0.99 -6.41 -1.19
N THR A 80 1.04 -6.28 0.12
CA THR A 80 2.13 -6.76 0.95
C THR A 80 1.71 -7.98 1.74
N LEU A 81 2.70 -8.75 2.18
CA LEU A 81 2.52 -9.82 3.15
C LEU A 81 3.31 -9.43 4.39
N ASP A 82 2.74 -9.68 5.57
CA ASP A 82 3.47 -9.56 6.83
C ASP A 82 4.39 -10.78 7.03
N GLU A 83 5.38 -10.90 6.14
CA GLU A 83 6.41 -11.93 6.18
C GLU A 83 7.79 -11.28 6.24
N ARG A 84 8.69 -11.78 7.10
CA ARG A 84 10.08 -11.26 7.21
C ARG A 84 10.87 -11.34 5.90
N THR A 85 10.47 -12.22 4.99
CA THR A 85 11.10 -12.44 3.68
C THR A 85 10.47 -11.62 2.55
N PHE A 86 9.38 -10.89 2.83
CA PHE A 86 8.72 -10.07 1.83
C PHE A 86 9.51 -8.79 1.58
N ASP A 87 9.81 -8.49 0.31
CA ASP A 87 10.53 -7.26 -0.03
C ASP A 87 9.57 -6.07 -0.19
N MET A 88 9.49 -5.24 0.85
CA MET A 88 8.72 -3.99 0.81
C MET A 88 9.39 -2.87 0.01
N SER A 89 10.69 -3.01 -0.32
CA SER A 89 11.49 -1.92 -0.90
C SER A 89 10.90 -1.40 -2.21
N CYS A 90 10.27 -2.28 -2.99
CA CYS A 90 9.60 -1.96 -4.25
C CYS A 90 8.40 -1.01 -4.09
N PHE A 91 7.80 -0.94 -2.89
CA PHE A 91 6.63 -0.10 -2.62
C PHE A 91 6.99 1.26 -2.03
N PHE A 92 8.22 1.48 -1.57
CA PHE A 92 8.61 2.75 -0.94
C PHE A 92 8.50 3.94 -1.88
N GLY A 93 8.92 3.80 -3.14
CA GLY A 93 8.80 4.86 -4.15
C GLY A 93 7.34 5.23 -4.46
N PRO A 94 6.48 4.25 -4.80
CA PRO A 94 5.05 4.50 -5.00
C PRO A 94 4.35 5.06 -3.75
N ALA A 95 4.65 4.52 -2.56
CA ALA A 95 4.05 4.97 -1.31
C ALA A 95 4.46 6.40 -0.94
N SER A 96 5.74 6.75 -1.11
CA SER A 96 6.19 8.12 -0.83
C SER A 96 5.57 9.14 -1.78
N LYS A 97 5.41 8.79 -3.06
CA LYS A 97 4.67 9.63 -4.02
C LYS A 97 3.21 9.82 -3.62
N PHE A 98 2.56 8.76 -3.13
CA PHE A 98 1.18 8.84 -2.66
C PHE A 98 1.04 9.77 -1.45
N ILE A 99 1.98 9.67 -0.50
CA ILE A 99 2.02 10.55 0.69
C ILE A 99 2.27 12.00 0.27
N ASP A 100 3.26 12.25 -0.61
CA ASP A 100 3.57 13.60 -1.12
C ASP A 100 2.36 14.22 -1.84
N MET A 101 1.63 13.44 -2.64
CA MET A 101 0.39 13.87 -3.28
C MET A 101 -0.69 14.26 -2.26
N GLY A 102 -0.87 13.49 -1.19
CA GLY A 102 -1.80 13.80 -0.11
C GLY A 102 -1.46 15.12 0.58
N LEU A 103 -0.18 15.34 0.89
CA LEU A 103 0.30 16.57 1.55
C LEU A 103 0.22 17.81 0.65
N ARG A 104 0.35 17.65 -0.67
CA ARG A 104 0.20 18.75 -1.65
C ARG A 104 -1.24 19.12 -1.95
N THR A 105 -2.19 18.23 -1.62
CA THR A 105 -3.61 18.49 -1.85
C THR A 105 -4.10 19.52 -0.82
N PRO A 106 -4.74 20.63 -1.24
CA PRO A 106 -5.30 21.60 -0.31
C PRO A 106 -6.29 20.94 0.66
N GLY A 107 -6.03 21.08 1.97
CA GLY A 107 -6.83 20.40 3.01
C GLY A 107 -6.59 18.90 3.12
N GLY A 108 -5.57 18.38 2.42
CA GLY A 108 -5.16 16.99 2.44
C GLY A 108 -4.65 16.55 3.81
N LYS A 109 -5.14 15.38 4.23
CA LYS A 109 -4.78 14.64 5.44
C LYS A 109 -4.70 13.16 5.13
#